data_AF-A0A3E3DYI2-F1
#
_entry.id   AF-A0A3E3DYI2-F1
#
_cell.length_a   1.000
_cell.length_b   1.000
_cell.length_c   1.000
_cell.angle_alpha   90.00
_cell.angle_beta   90.00
_cell.angle_gamma   90.00
#
_symmetry.space_group_name_H-M   'P 1'
#
loop_
_entity.id
_entity.type
_entity.pdbx_description
1 polymer ?
#
loop_
_entity_poly.entity_id
_entity_poly.type
_entity_poly.pdbx_seq_one_letter_code
_entity_poly.pdbx_strand_id
1 'polypeptide(L)'
;MSKDKKNEGRSWAIKITFLTFGLSMAFNVISETLVGNAGLVGALFVLVAIIAIGIICDMVGTAVTTEGVAPFNAMAANKVKGARKAVDLVSKASQVSNICNDVIGDICGIISGATVAIIIVKIAGIYNLSETFVISIILNGVVAALTVGGKALGKHIAMANSTEIVRKAAVFVELFSFKRRSEK
;
A
#
# COMPACT_ATOMS: atom_id res chain seq x y z
N MET A 1 -25.00 -20.60 14.13
CA MET A 1 -23.76 -19.85 13.83
C MET A 1 -22.85 -19.92 15.06
N SER A 2 -21.81 -20.77 15.02
CA SER A 2 -21.03 -21.16 16.20
C SER A 2 -20.14 -20.02 16.73
N LYS A 3 -19.99 -19.97 18.06
CA LYS A 3 -19.22 -18.98 18.83
C LYS A 3 -17.74 -18.86 18.40
N ASP A 4 -17.16 -19.90 17.78
CA ASP A 4 -15.74 -19.93 17.41
C ASP A 4 -15.36 -18.95 16.29
N LYS A 5 -16.17 -18.81 15.23
CA LYS A 5 -15.90 -17.83 14.16
C LYS A 5 -15.90 -16.38 14.67
N LYS A 6 -16.65 -16.08 15.73
CA LYS A 6 -16.72 -14.74 16.34
C LYS A 6 -15.45 -14.40 17.11
N ASN A 7 -14.77 -15.40 17.66
CA ASN A 7 -13.53 -15.21 18.42
C ASN A 7 -12.31 -15.05 17.49
N GLU A 8 -12.28 -15.76 16.36
CA GLU A 8 -11.22 -15.64 15.35
C GLU A 8 -11.20 -14.26 14.68
N GLY A 9 -12.37 -13.74 14.28
CA GLY A 9 -12.47 -12.39 13.69
C GLY A 9 -12.02 -11.28 14.66
N ARG A 10 -12.36 -11.42 15.95
CA ARG A 10 -11.95 -10.48 17.00
C ARG A 10 -10.46 -10.55 17.30
N SER A 11 -9.87 -11.75 17.33
CA SER A 11 -8.42 -11.93 17.51
C SER A 11 -7.63 -11.34 16.33
N TRP A 12 -8.15 -11.51 15.10
CA TRP A 12 -7.52 -10.96 13.91
C TRP A 12 -7.62 -9.44 13.83
N ALA A 13 -8.77 -8.85 14.19
CA ALA A 13 -8.93 -7.40 14.27
C ALA A 13 -7.91 -6.77 15.24
N ILE A 14 -7.75 -7.34 16.45
CA ILE A 14 -6.76 -6.88 17.43
C ILE A 14 -5.34 -6.98 16.85
N LYS A 15 -4.99 -8.10 16.21
CA LYS A 15 -3.67 -8.28 15.57
C LYS A 15 -3.41 -7.22 14.51
N ILE A 16 -4.40 -6.92 13.67
CA ILE A 16 -4.28 -5.88 12.65
C ILE A 16 -4.15 -4.51 13.27
N THR A 17 -4.93 -4.14 14.29
CA THR A 17 -4.77 -2.84 14.96
C THR A 17 -3.35 -2.63 15.47
N PHE A 18 -2.77 -3.62 16.17
CA PHE A 18 -1.40 -3.51 16.66
C PHE A 18 -0.36 -3.50 15.53
N LEU A 19 -0.56 -4.30 14.48
CA LEU A 19 0.31 -4.31 13.31
C LEU A 19 0.27 -2.96 12.58
N THR A 20 -0.92 -2.43 12.31
CA THR A 20 -1.14 -1.12 11.68
C THR A 20 -0.51 -0.01 12.51
N PHE A 21 -0.69 -0.04 13.83
CA PHE A 21 -0.08 0.95 14.73
C PHE A 21 1.45 0.95 14.63
N GLY A 22 2.08 -0.22 14.76
CA GLY A 22 3.53 -0.34 14.67
C GLY A 22 4.07 0.04 13.29
N LEU A 23 3.40 -0.39 12.22
CA LEU A 23 3.79 -0.08 10.85
C LEU A 23 3.63 1.40 10.54
N SER A 24 2.51 2.00 10.95
CA SER A 24 2.24 3.43 10.79
C SER A 24 3.30 4.28 11.47
N MET A 25 3.67 3.94 12.71
CA MET A 25 4.72 4.65 13.45
C MET A 25 6.08 4.59 12.72
N ALA A 26 6.47 3.41 12.24
CA ALA A 26 7.73 3.25 11.51
C ALA A 26 7.73 4.03 10.18
N PHE A 27 6.66 3.91 9.40
CA PHE A 27 6.53 4.62 8.12
C PHE A 27 6.45 6.13 8.31
N ASN A 28 5.75 6.61 9.34
CA ASN A 28 5.62 8.03 9.59
C ASN A 28 6.98 8.67 9.94
N VAL A 29 7.78 8.03 10.81
CA VAL A 29 9.13 8.51 11.14
C VAL A 29 10.01 8.59 9.89
N ILE A 30 9.99 7.56 9.04
CA ILE A 30 10.77 7.54 7.80
C ILE A 30 10.31 8.67 6.87
N SER A 31 9.00 8.81 6.69
CA SER A 31 8.41 9.81 5.78
C SER A 31 8.70 11.23 6.25
N GLU A 32 8.45 11.55 7.53
CA GLU A 32 8.70 12.87 8.10
C GLU A 32 10.18 13.24 7.99
N THR A 33 11.09 12.29 8.25
CA THR A 33 12.53 12.53 8.12
C THR A 33 12.93 12.82 6.66
N LEU A 34 12.41 12.04 5.71
CA LEU A 34 12.70 12.22 4.29
C LEU A 34 12.14 13.54 3.75
N VAL A 35 10.89 13.87 4.08
CA VAL A 35 10.21 15.11 3.63
C VAL A 35 10.81 16.34 4.33
N GLY A 36 11.13 16.22 5.61
CA GLY A 36 11.70 17.29 6.42
C GLY A 36 13.05 17.76 5.89
N ASN A 37 13.95 16.82 5.63
CA ASN A 37 15.29 17.10 5.09
C ASN A 37 15.29 17.42 3.59
N ALA A 38 14.23 17.06 2.87
CA ALA A 38 14.09 17.39 1.45
C ALA A 38 13.73 18.87 1.24
N GLY A 39 14.22 19.45 0.14
CA GLY A 39 13.69 20.71 -0.40
C GLY A 39 12.26 20.54 -0.91
N LEU A 40 11.62 21.65 -1.32
CA LEU A 40 10.22 21.64 -1.80
C LEU A 40 9.97 20.61 -2.92
N VAL A 41 10.88 20.54 -3.90
CA VAL A 41 10.79 19.58 -5.01
C VAL A 41 10.92 18.14 -4.52
N GLY A 42 11.83 17.87 -3.58
CA GLY A 42 11.99 16.55 -3.01
C GLY A 42 10.77 16.11 -2.18
N ALA A 43 10.17 17.03 -1.43
CA ALA A 43 8.94 16.77 -0.69
C ALA A 43 7.77 16.40 -1.62
N LEU A 44 7.61 17.10 -2.75
CA LEU A 44 6.62 16.76 -3.78
C LEU A 44 6.88 15.38 -4.40
N PHE A 45 8.14 15.04 -4.67
CA PHE A 45 8.50 13.72 -5.18
C PHE A 45 8.15 12.60 -4.19
N VAL A 46 8.47 12.80 -2.91
CA VAL A 46 8.14 11.84 -1.85
C VAL A 46 6.62 11.69 -1.71
N LEU A 47 5.86 12.78 -1.79
CA LEU A 47 4.39 12.74 -1.77
C LEU A 47 3.84 11.85 -2.91
N VAL A 48 4.30 12.07 -4.14
CA VAL A 48 3.88 11.27 -5.30
C VAL A 48 4.28 9.80 -5.12
N ALA A 49 5.48 9.53 -4.59
CA ALA A 49 5.93 8.17 -4.31
C ALA A 49 5.04 7.47 -3.27
N ILE A 50 4.63 8.15 -2.19
CA ILE A 50 3.72 7.60 -1.17
C ILE A 50 2.37 7.23 -1.79
N ILE A 51 1.79 8.12 -2.61
CA ILE A 51 0.52 7.87 -3.30
C ILE A 51 0.67 6.68 -4.26
N ALA A 52 1.75 6.63 -5.04
CA ALA A 52 2.01 5.55 -5.99
C ALA A 52 2.15 4.18 -5.28
N ILE A 53 2.87 4.13 -4.14
CA ILE A 53 2.99 2.91 -3.33
C ILE A 53 1.61 2.45 -2.85
N GLY A 54 0.77 3.37 -2.36
CA GLY A 54 -0.59 3.06 -1.94
C GLY A 54 -1.46 2.48 -3.07
N ILE A 55 -1.36 3.05 -4.29
CA ILE A 55 -2.10 2.56 -5.47
C ILE A 55 -1.58 1.17 -5.91
N ILE A 56 -0.26 0.97 -5.95
CA ILE A 56 0.33 -0.33 -6.32
C ILE A 56 -0.09 -1.40 -5.31
N CYS A 57 -0.10 -1.08 -4.02
CA CYS A 57 -0.51 -2.02 -2.99
C CYS A 57 -2.00 -2.39 -3.14
N ASP A 58 -2.87 -1.40 -3.36
CA ASP A 58 -4.31 -1.62 -3.62
C ASP A 58 -4.55 -2.46 -4.89
N MET A 59 -3.74 -2.25 -5.93
CA MET A 59 -3.75 -3.04 -7.16
C MET A 59 -3.40 -4.51 -6.88
N VAL A 60 -2.38 -4.77 -6.06
CA VAL A 60 -1.99 -6.13 -5.66
C VAL A 60 -3.09 -6.78 -4.83
N GLY A 61 -3.65 -6.10 -3.83
CA GLY A 61 -4.73 -6.66 -3.02
C GLY A 61 -5.96 -7.02 -3.85
N THR A 62 -6.36 -6.12 -4.76
CA THR A 62 -7.47 -6.35 -5.70
C THR A 62 -7.18 -7.51 -6.67
N ALA A 63 -5.96 -7.60 -7.20
CA ALA A 63 -5.58 -8.68 -8.11
C ALA A 63 -5.64 -10.06 -7.43
N VAL A 64 -5.17 -10.15 -6.17
CA VAL A 64 -5.20 -11.39 -5.37
C VAL A 64 -6.63 -11.83 -5.07
N THR A 65 -7.57 -10.90 -4.90
CA THR A 65 -8.99 -11.24 -4.68
C THR A 65 -9.76 -11.56 -5.95
N THR A 66 -9.28 -11.08 -7.10
CA THR A 66 -9.95 -11.29 -8.39
C THR A 66 -9.67 -12.68 -8.94
N GLU A 67 -8.44 -13.17 -8.77
CA GLU A 67 -8.00 -14.43 -9.37
C GLU A 67 -8.25 -15.63 -8.47
N GLY A 68 -8.72 -16.75 -9.05
CA GLY A 68 -8.82 -18.02 -8.34
C GLY A 68 -7.47 -18.75 -8.21
N VAL A 69 -7.43 -19.80 -7.38
CA VAL A 69 -6.20 -20.60 -7.18
C VAL A 69 -5.88 -21.50 -8.38
N ALA A 70 -6.88 -21.87 -9.19
CA ALA A 70 -6.76 -22.79 -10.33
C ALA A 70 -5.65 -22.41 -11.36
N PRO A 71 -5.58 -21.17 -11.89
CA PRO A 71 -4.52 -20.77 -12.82
C PRO A 71 -3.12 -20.89 -12.20
N PHE A 72 -2.96 -20.61 -10.91
CA PHE A 72 -1.66 -20.73 -10.22
C PHE A 72 -1.27 -22.17 -9.92
N ASN A 73 -2.22 -23.07 -9.66
CA ASN A 73 -1.93 -24.49 -9.53
C ASN A 73 -1.42 -25.09 -10.84
N ALA A 74 -2.02 -24.73 -11.97
CA ALA A 74 -1.54 -25.15 -13.29
C ALA A 74 -0.12 -24.62 -13.57
N MET A 75 0.15 -23.35 -13.25
CA MET A 75 1.50 -22.78 -13.35
C MET A 75 2.51 -23.45 -12.41
N ALA A 76 2.10 -23.85 -11.22
CA ALA A 76 2.96 -24.55 -10.26
C ALA A 76 3.30 -25.98 -10.72
N ALA A 77 2.35 -26.68 -11.35
CA ALA A 77 2.60 -27.98 -11.98
C ALA A 77 3.64 -27.86 -13.12
N ASN A 78 3.59 -26.77 -13.87
CA ASN A 78 4.57 -26.42 -14.92
C ASN A 78 5.86 -25.79 -14.38
N LYS A 79 6.08 -25.79 -13.05
CA LYS A 79 7.28 -25.26 -12.38
C LYS A 79 7.62 -23.79 -12.74
N VAL A 80 6.60 -22.98 -13.00
CA VAL A 80 6.78 -21.54 -13.24
C VAL A 80 7.28 -20.87 -11.94
N LYS A 81 8.32 -20.03 -12.06
CA LYS A 81 8.90 -19.28 -10.92
C LYS A 81 7.84 -18.43 -10.22
N GLY A 82 7.80 -18.44 -8.89
CA GLY A 82 6.81 -17.71 -8.10
C GLY A 82 5.42 -18.34 -8.03
N ALA A 83 5.09 -19.36 -8.83
CA ALA A 83 3.73 -19.91 -8.89
C ALA A 83 3.27 -20.53 -7.56
N ARG A 84 4.17 -21.22 -6.84
CA ARG A 84 3.85 -21.79 -5.52
C ARG A 84 3.56 -20.72 -4.47
N LYS A 85 4.29 -19.59 -4.53
CA LYS A 85 4.01 -18.42 -3.67
C LYS A 85 2.76 -17.67 -4.08
N ALA A 86 2.42 -17.65 -5.36
CA ALA A 86 1.16 -17.08 -5.82
C ALA A 86 -0.04 -17.86 -5.29
N VAL A 87 0.03 -19.20 -5.25
CA VAL A 87 -0.98 -20.05 -4.59
C VAL A 87 -1.13 -19.69 -3.10
N ASP A 88 -0.02 -19.53 -2.37
CA ASP A 88 -0.05 -19.13 -0.96
C ASP A 88 -0.73 -17.75 -0.76
N LEU A 89 -0.48 -16.79 -1.65
CA LEU A 89 -1.07 -15.44 -1.58
C LEU A 89 -2.58 -15.47 -1.85
N VAL A 90 -3.01 -16.15 -2.92
CA VAL A 90 -4.42 -16.24 -3.32
C VAL A 90 -5.24 -17.09 -2.35
N SER A 91 -4.65 -18.14 -1.77
CA SER A 91 -5.32 -18.93 -0.73
C SER A 91 -5.63 -18.12 0.54
N LYS A 92 -4.90 -17.02 0.78
CA LYS A 92 -5.11 -16.07 1.88
C LYS A 92 -5.57 -14.70 1.39
N ALA A 93 -6.28 -14.66 0.25
CA ALA A 93 -6.65 -13.42 -0.43
C ALA A 93 -7.33 -12.40 0.48
N SER A 94 -8.24 -12.83 1.37
CA SER A 94 -8.93 -11.93 2.31
C SER A 94 -7.96 -11.22 3.27
N GLN A 95 -6.97 -11.93 3.80
CA GLN A 95 -5.98 -11.37 4.72
C GLN A 95 -5.01 -10.44 3.98
N VAL A 96 -4.53 -10.87 2.80
CA VAL A 96 -3.60 -10.08 1.98
C VAL A 96 -4.27 -8.80 1.49
N SER A 97 -5.51 -8.88 1.03
CA SER A 97 -6.28 -7.72 0.58
C SER A 97 -6.54 -6.73 1.70
N ASN A 98 -6.89 -7.19 2.91
CA ASN A 98 -7.11 -6.28 4.03
C ASN A 98 -5.82 -5.58 4.46
N ILE A 99 -4.67 -6.25 4.37
CA ILE A 99 -3.38 -5.61 4.67
C ILE A 99 -3.02 -4.61 3.56
N CYS A 100 -3.17 -4.98 2.29
CA CYS A 100 -2.75 -4.14 1.18
C CYS A 100 -3.68 -2.94 0.97
N ASN A 101 -4.99 -3.17 0.97
CA ASN A 101 -5.97 -2.15 0.65
C ASN A 101 -6.26 -1.26 1.85
N ASP A 102 -6.50 -1.85 3.03
CA ASP A 102 -6.93 -1.10 4.20
C ASP A 102 -5.73 -0.62 5.01
N VAL A 103 -4.86 -1.52 5.48
CA VAL A 103 -3.73 -1.12 6.35
C VAL A 103 -2.75 -0.21 5.61
N ILE A 104 -2.19 -0.67 4.49
CA ILE A 104 -1.20 0.11 3.75
C ILE A 104 -1.86 1.30 3.06
N GLY A 105 -3.07 1.12 2.51
CA GLY A 105 -3.81 2.21 1.88
C GLY A 105 -4.15 3.35 2.83
N ASP A 106 -4.60 3.06 4.06
CA ASP A 106 -4.92 4.08 5.06
C ASP A 106 -3.66 4.77 5.58
N ILE A 107 -2.58 4.02 5.82
CA ILE A 107 -1.28 4.58 6.22
C ILE A 107 -0.77 5.55 5.15
N CYS A 108 -0.76 5.14 3.87
CA CYS A 108 -0.37 6.01 2.76
C CYS A 108 -1.24 7.27 2.69
N GLY A 109 -2.56 7.13 2.91
CA GLY A 109 -3.48 8.26 2.98
C GLY A 109 -3.13 9.25 4.08
N ILE A 110 -2.97 8.78 5.32
CA ILE A 110 -2.62 9.63 6.47
C ILE A 110 -1.26 10.31 6.28
N ILE A 111 -0.24 9.56 5.87
CA ILE A 111 1.11 10.10 5.67
C ILE A 111 1.15 11.09 4.50
N SER A 112 0.39 10.85 3.43
CA SER A 112 0.29 11.81 2.32
C SER A 112 -0.30 13.15 2.78
N GLY A 113 -1.34 13.13 3.63
CA GLY A 113 -1.92 14.34 4.22
C GLY A 113 -0.94 15.09 5.12
N ALA A 114 -0.21 14.37 5.99
CA ALA A 114 0.85 14.96 6.81
C ALA A 114 1.96 15.58 5.94
N THR A 115 2.34 14.92 4.86
CA THR A 115 3.33 15.41 3.90
C THR A 115 2.87 16.69 3.20
N VAL A 116 1.59 16.78 2.81
CA VAL A 116 0.98 17.99 2.26
C VAL A 116 1.08 19.15 3.25
N ALA A 117 0.81 18.93 4.53
CA ALA A 117 0.96 19.96 5.57
C ALA A 117 2.40 20.50 5.64
N ILE A 118 3.40 19.62 5.62
CA ILE A 118 4.82 20.01 5.60
C ILE A 118 5.16 20.81 4.33
N ILE A 119 4.64 20.40 3.17
CA ILE A 119 4.83 21.11 1.90
C ILE A 119 4.24 22.52 1.97
N ILE A 120 3.03 22.67 2.51
CA ILE A 120 2.37 23.97 2.67
C ILE A 120 3.22 24.89 3.56
N VAL A 121 3.75 24.38 4.68
CA VAL A 121 4.64 25.15 5.57
C VAL A 121 5.91 25.60 4.82
N LYS A 122 6.52 24.72 4.02
CA LYS A 122 7.70 25.07 3.20
C LYS A 122 7.36 26.15 2.16
N ILE A 123 6.21 26.06 1.48
CA ILE A 123 5.76 27.07 0.52
C ILE A 123 5.53 28.41 1.23
N ALA A 124 4.86 28.39 2.39
CA ALA A 124 4.59 29.60 3.17
C ALA A 124 5.88 30.32 3.58
N GLY A 125 6.89 29.55 4.02
CA GLY A 125 8.21 30.10 4.38
C GLY A 125 8.98 30.68 3.20
N ILE A 126 8.90 30.08 2.01
CA ILE A 126 9.60 30.58 0.81
C ILE A 126 8.97 31.87 0.29
N TYR A 127 7.63 31.94 0.27
CA TYR A 127 6.89 33.06 -0.32
C TYR A 127 6.41 34.09 0.72
N ASN A 128 6.78 33.95 2.00
CA ASN A 128 6.33 34.76 3.13
C ASN A 128 4.79 34.94 3.16
N LEU A 129 4.06 33.86 2.93
CA LEU A 129 2.60 33.87 2.90
C LEU A 129 2.03 33.82 4.32
N SER A 130 1.25 34.83 4.69
CA SER A 130 0.54 34.88 5.97
C SER A 130 -0.69 33.95 5.99
N GLU A 131 -1.28 33.70 4.82
CA GLU A 131 -2.55 32.98 4.64
C GLU A 131 -2.32 31.78 3.71
N THR A 132 -2.41 30.55 4.22
CA THR A 132 -2.18 29.33 3.44
C THR A 132 -3.45 28.50 3.24
N PHE A 133 -4.60 28.99 3.71
CA PHE A 133 -5.87 28.26 3.73
C PHE A 133 -6.31 27.77 2.35
N VAL A 134 -6.32 28.67 1.37
CA VAL A 134 -6.72 28.34 -0.01
C VAL A 134 -5.78 27.31 -0.64
N ILE A 135 -4.47 27.47 -0.42
CA ILE A 135 -3.45 26.53 -0.92
C ILE A 135 -3.64 25.15 -0.28
N SER A 136 -3.96 25.10 1.01
CA SER A 136 -4.22 23.86 1.73
C SER A 136 -5.43 23.12 1.17
N ILE A 137 -6.54 23.82 0.92
CA ILE A 137 -7.74 23.20 0.32
C ILE A 137 -7.42 22.64 -1.06
N ILE A 138 -6.76 23.43 -1.91
CA ILE A 138 -6.44 23.02 -3.28
C ILE A 138 -5.50 21.82 -3.27
N LEU A 139 -4.42 21.85 -2.49
CA LEU A 139 -3.44 20.76 -2.46
C LEU A 139 -4.05 19.46 -1.90
N ASN A 140 -4.81 19.54 -0.81
CA ASN A 140 -5.50 18.36 -0.27
C ASN A 140 -6.52 17.81 -1.27
N GLY A 141 -7.27 18.69 -1.96
CA GLY A 141 -8.19 18.29 -3.02
C GLY A 141 -7.51 17.58 -4.18
N VAL A 142 -6.37 18.09 -4.65
CA VAL A 142 -5.56 17.45 -5.71
C VAL A 142 -5.06 16.08 -5.25
N VAL A 143 -4.52 15.97 -4.04
CA VAL A 143 -4.04 14.69 -3.51
C VAL A 143 -5.17 13.68 -3.35
N ALA A 144 -6.34 14.10 -2.87
CA ALA A 144 -7.51 13.23 -2.77
C ALA A 144 -7.96 12.74 -4.16
N ALA A 145 -8.06 13.63 -5.14
CA ALA A 145 -8.45 13.28 -6.51
C ALA A 145 -7.44 12.31 -7.16
N LEU A 146 -6.14 12.56 -7.00
CA LEU A 146 -5.09 11.67 -7.51
C LEU A 146 -5.11 10.30 -6.83
N THR A 147 -5.33 10.26 -5.52
CA THR A 147 -5.36 9.01 -4.76
C THR A 147 -6.57 8.16 -5.15
N VAL A 148 -7.76 8.75 -5.15
CA VAL A 148 -9.01 8.03 -5.48
C VAL A 148 -9.05 7.65 -6.95
N GLY A 149 -8.74 8.59 -7.86
CA GLY A 149 -8.69 8.34 -9.30
C GLY A 149 -7.62 7.31 -9.67
N GLY A 150 -6.43 7.42 -9.07
CA GLY A 150 -5.34 6.46 -9.25
C GLY A 150 -5.71 5.04 -8.80
N LYS A 151 -6.37 4.90 -7.64
CA LYS A 151 -6.89 3.60 -7.19
C LYS A 151 -7.94 3.05 -8.15
N ALA A 152 -8.86 3.87 -8.65
CA ALA A 152 -9.87 3.43 -9.60
C ALA A 152 -9.25 2.88 -10.90
N LEU A 153 -8.29 3.62 -11.47
CA LEU A 153 -7.53 3.17 -12.64
C LEU A 153 -6.73 1.90 -12.33
N GLY A 154 -6.09 1.86 -11.17
CA GLY A 154 -5.30 0.71 -10.72
C GLY A 154 -6.13 -0.56 -10.59
N LYS A 155 -7.35 -0.48 -10.07
CA LYS A 155 -8.28 -1.61 -9.98
C LYS A 155 -8.69 -2.14 -11.35
N HIS A 156 -8.97 -1.27 -12.32
CA HIS A 156 -9.26 -1.70 -13.68
C HIS A 156 -8.10 -2.49 -14.28
N ILE A 157 -6.86 -2.01 -14.09
CA ILE A 157 -5.65 -2.73 -14.53
C ILE A 157 -5.46 -4.04 -13.76
N ALA A 158 -5.73 -4.04 -12.45
CA ALA A 158 -5.66 -5.22 -11.58
C ALA A 158 -6.57 -6.35 -12.06
N MET A 159 -7.81 -6.01 -12.44
CA MET A 159 -8.78 -6.98 -12.91
C MET A 159 -8.45 -7.52 -14.31
N ALA A 160 -7.90 -6.68 -15.19
CA ALA A 160 -7.52 -7.10 -16.53
C ALA A 160 -6.25 -7.96 -16.58
N ASN A 161 -5.32 -7.77 -15.63
CA ASN A 161 -4.01 -8.46 -15.60
C ASN A 161 -3.75 -9.15 -14.25
N SER A 162 -4.80 -9.63 -13.59
CA SER A 162 -4.78 -10.21 -12.25
C SER A 162 -3.72 -11.31 -12.10
N THR A 163 -3.71 -12.28 -13.02
CA THR A 163 -2.78 -13.42 -13.00
C THR A 163 -1.32 -12.97 -13.01
N GLU A 164 -0.96 -12.02 -13.86
CA GLU A 164 0.42 -11.54 -14.03
C GLU A 164 0.86 -10.65 -12.87
N ILE A 165 -0.04 -9.80 -12.34
CA ILE A 165 0.23 -8.94 -11.18
C ILE A 165 0.50 -9.80 -9.95
N VAL A 166 -0.35 -10.79 -9.68
CA VAL A 166 -0.17 -11.71 -8.56
C VAL A 166 1.13 -12.51 -8.73
N ARG A 167 1.46 -12.96 -9.94
CA ARG A 167 2.71 -13.68 -10.21
C ARG A 167 3.94 -12.79 -9.93
N LYS A 168 3.94 -11.55 -10.40
CA LYS A 168 5.02 -10.58 -10.13
C LYS A 168 5.15 -10.29 -8.64
N ALA A 169 4.04 -10.08 -7.94
CA ALA A 169 4.03 -9.90 -6.48
C ALA A 169 4.58 -11.14 -5.77
N ALA A 170 4.22 -12.34 -6.20
CA ALA A 170 4.72 -13.59 -5.65
C ALA A 170 6.22 -13.77 -5.85
N VAL A 171 6.76 -13.43 -7.03
CA VAL A 171 8.20 -13.45 -7.30
C VAL A 171 8.94 -12.43 -6.44
N PHE A 172 8.38 -11.24 -6.27
CA PHE A 172 8.96 -10.21 -5.40
C PHE A 172 9.05 -10.68 -3.94
N VAL A 173 7.96 -11.25 -3.42
CA VAL A 173 7.92 -11.83 -2.06
C VAL A 173 8.89 -13.01 -1.95
N GLU A 174 8.97 -13.87 -2.97
CA GLU A 174 9.88 -15.01 -3.00
C GLU A 174 11.35 -14.55 -2.93
N LEU A 175 11.73 -13.55 -3.71
CA LEU A 175 13.07 -12.95 -3.72
C LEU A 175 13.45 -12.40 -2.33
N PHE A 176 12.54 -11.67 -1.69
CA PHE A 176 12.75 -11.18 -0.32
C PHE A 176 12.81 -12.30 0.73
N SER A 177 12.04 -13.37 0.54
CA SER A 177 12.07 -14.53 1.43
C SER A 177 13.33 -15.39 1.28
N PHE A 178 13.88 -15.47 0.07
CA PHE A 178 15.12 -16.21 -0.22
C PHE A 178 16.34 -15.53 0.40
N LYS A 179 16.36 -14.18 0.43
CA LYS A 179 17.43 -13.42 1.10
C LYS A 179 17.52 -13.73 2.60
N ARG A 180 16.42 -14.15 3.24
CA ARG A 180 16.39 -14.54 4.66
C ARG A 180 16.92 -15.94 4.96
N ARG A 181 17.16 -16.77 3.94
CA ARG A 181 17.69 -18.14 4.10
C ARG A 181 19.20 -18.24 3.87
N SER A 182 19.84 -17.17 3.41
CA SER A 182 21.30 -17.10 3.18
C SER A 182 22.06 -16.42 4.33
N GLU A 183 21.39 -16.07 5.43
CA GLU A 183 21.99 -15.52 6.66
C GLU A 183 21.85 -16.47 7.87
N LYS A 184 21.61 -17.77 7.64
CA LYS A 184 21.66 -18.79 8.69
C LYS A 184 22.55 -19.95 8.29
#